data_AF-A0A9X3MBG4-F1
#
_entry.id   AF-A0A9X3MBG4-F1
#
_cell.length_a   1.000
_cell.length_b   1.000
_cell.length_c   1.000
_cell.angle_alpha   90.00
_cell.angle_beta   90.00
_cell.angle_gamma   90.00
#
_symmetry.space_group_name_H-M   'P 1'
#
loop_
_entity.id
_entity.type
_entity.pdbx_description
1 polymer ?
#
loop_
_entity_poly.entity_id
_entity_poly.type
_entity_poly.pdbx_seq_one_letter_code
_entity_poly.pdbx_strand_id
1 'polypeptide(L)'
;MAELARIPARELAQYRQRNEVPVRSALYFGVPAGFAVGFAKTGVDYMLVGAGVFAVFAVLGLVHLIRNYPRGINAAQEEFRDGDYPTIAYIAPFIPIAAPLVMAPLSAAGLVPEVELAPPVAGVLSGAWWAFGLPLGLWGMFSQSFRIGRRRITKILEKDPLDGVTKARLQLADAHSNILTALIATGAVQGNTINSTALSKFMKVDLDPLCEHLDALAKADLVKLSRMGLRTAPAKWTITITPTGVRCLYQVGRR
;
A
#
# COMPACT_ATOMS: atom_id res chain seq x y z
N MET A 1 -0.61 16.92 4.78
CA MET A 1 -1.60 16.76 3.70
C MET A 1 -1.53 17.88 2.65
N ALA A 2 -0.84 19.00 2.93
CA ALA A 2 -0.82 20.18 2.07
C ALA A 2 -0.12 20.02 0.69
N GLU A 3 0.87 19.13 0.55
CA GLU A 3 1.64 19.03 -0.71
C GLU A 3 0.96 18.20 -1.81
N LEU A 4 0.24 17.13 -1.45
CA LEU A 4 -0.52 16.32 -2.42
C LEU A 4 -1.88 16.95 -2.78
N ALA A 5 -2.32 17.97 -2.05
CA ALA A 5 -3.59 18.65 -2.28
C ALA A 5 -3.64 19.43 -3.61
N ARG A 6 -2.51 19.53 -4.31
CA ARG A 6 -2.34 20.29 -5.56
C ARG A 6 -2.16 19.42 -6.81
N ILE A 7 -2.03 18.10 -6.66
CA ILE A 7 -2.36 17.17 -7.75
C ILE A 7 -3.89 17.13 -7.82
N PRO A 8 -4.56 16.99 -8.99
CA PRO A 8 -6.02 16.98 -9.11
C PRO A 8 -6.69 16.15 -8.02
N ALA A 9 -7.08 16.82 -6.93
CA ALA A 9 -7.20 16.19 -5.62
C ALA A 9 -8.43 15.29 -5.56
N ARG A 10 -9.46 15.67 -6.33
CA ARG A 10 -10.71 14.91 -6.48
C ARG A 10 -10.48 13.60 -7.22
N GLU A 11 -9.75 13.61 -8.33
CA GLU A 11 -9.42 12.41 -9.11
C GLU A 11 -8.51 11.49 -8.32
N LEU A 12 -7.47 12.05 -7.69
CA LEU A 12 -6.56 11.30 -6.83
C LEU A 12 -7.31 10.63 -5.67
N ALA A 13 -8.23 11.34 -5.01
CA ALA A 13 -9.05 10.78 -3.94
C ALA A 13 -9.97 9.65 -4.44
N GLN A 14 -10.58 9.81 -5.63
CA GLN A 14 -11.42 8.77 -6.23
C GLN A 14 -10.62 7.50 -6.56
N TYR A 15 -9.43 7.65 -7.16
CA TYR A 15 -8.57 6.51 -7.47
C TYR A 15 -8.05 5.83 -6.20
N ARG A 16 -7.66 6.60 -5.17
CA ARG A 16 -7.24 6.06 -3.88
C ARG A 16 -8.35 5.31 -3.17
N GLN A 17 -9.57 5.85 -3.14
CA GLN A 17 -10.71 5.17 -2.53
C GLN A 17 -11.00 3.80 -3.19
N ARG A 18 -10.70 3.66 -4.50
CA ARG A 18 -10.86 2.39 -5.23
C ARG A 18 -9.73 1.38 -4.98
N ASN A 19 -8.61 1.82 -4.40
CA ASN A 19 -7.37 1.03 -4.35
C ASN A 19 -6.83 0.79 -2.93
N GLU A 20 -6.97 1.77 -2.03
CA GLU A 20 -6.47 1.72 -0.66
C GLU A 20 -7.43 0.94 0.24
N VAL A 21 -6.88 0.04 1.06
CA VAL A 21 -7.64 -0.61 2.13
C VAL A 21 -7.86 0.41 3.25
N PRO A 22 -9.10 0.82 3.55
CA PRO A 22 -9.33 1.70 4.68
C PRO A 22 -8.98 0.95 5.97
N VAL A 23 -8.34 1.63 6.92
CA VAL A 23 -7.93 1.05 8.22
C VAL A 23 -9.11 0.36 8.92
N ARG A 24 -10.31 0.95 8.81
CA ARG A 24 -11.55 0.39 9.35
C ARG A 24 -11.86 -1.01 8.81
N SER A 25 -11.57 -1.28 7.55
CA SER A 25 -11.79 -2.60 6.96
C SER A 25 -10.79 -3.65 7.45
N ALA A 26 -9.55 -3.25 7.73
CA ALA A 26 -8.56 -4.14 8.33
C ALA A 26 -8.95 -4.53 9.77
N LEU A 27 -9.64 -3.65 10.50
CA LEU A 27 -10.13 -3.92 11.86
C LEU A 27 -11.23 -4.99 11.89
N TYR A 28 -12.16 -5.01 10.93
CA TYR A 28 -13.27 -5.99 10.91
C TYR A 28 -12.80 -7.45 10.90
N PHE A 29 -11.65 -7.72 10.25
CA PHE A 29 -11.03 -9.03 10.28
C PHE A 29 -10.01 -9.16 11.42
N GLY A 30 -9.07 -8.21 11.52
CA GLY A 30 -7.89 -8.40 12.34
C GLY A 30 -8.15 -8.34 13.85
N VAL A 31 -9.17 -7.60 14.31
CA VAL A 31 -9.51 -7.54 15.75
C VAL A 31 -10.10 -8.88 16.22
N PRO A 32 -11.16 -9.43 15.59
CA PRO A 32 -11.66 -10.76 15.96
C PRO A 32 -10.61 -11.86 15.77
N ALA A 33 -9.84 -11.83 14.68
CA ALA A 33 -8.77 -12.80 14.45
C ALA A 33 -7.72 -12.76 15.58
N GLY A 34 -7.38 -11.56 16.06
CA GLY A 34 -6.44 -11.38 17.15
C GLY A 34 -6.92 -12.00 18.46
N PHE A 35 -8.18 -11.75 18.84
CA PHE A 35 -8.77 -12.38 20.02
C PHE A 35 -8.93 -13.89 19.88
N ALA A 36 -9.27 -14.39 18.69
CA ALA A 36 -9.32 -15.83 18.43
C ALA A 36 -7.96 -16.50 18.68
N VAL A 37 -6.87 -15.92 18.15
CA VAL A 37 -5.50 -16.39 18.37
C VAL A 37 -5.10 -16.29 19.85
N GLY A 38 -5.42 -15.16 20.49
CA GLY A 38 -5.08 -14.93 21.89
C GLY A 38 -5.74 -15.92 22.84
N PHE A 39 -7.02 -16.21 22.64
CA PHE A 39 -7.78 -17.15 23.46
C PHE A 39 -7.37 -18.60 23.17
N ALA A 40 -7.13 -18.96 21.91
CA ALA A 40 -6.65 -20.29 21.55
C ALA A 40 -5.31 -20.63 22.18
N LYS A 41 -4.41 -19.64 22.31
CA LYS A 41 -3.08 -19.81 22.94
C LYS A 41 -3.12 -20.13 24.43
N THR A 42 -4.25 -19.89 25.12
CA THR A 42 -4.37 -20.21 26.55
C THR A 42 -4.50 -21.71 26.81
N GLY A 43 -4.98 -22.49 25.83
CA GLY A 43 -5.14 -23.95 25.95
C GLY A 43 -6.26 -24.42 26.88
N VAL A 44 -7.12 -23.52 27.38
CA VAL A 44 -8.21 -23.87 28.31
C VAL A 44 -9.57 -23.96 27.61
N ASP A 45 -10.37 -24.99 27.91
CA ASP A 45 -11.61 -25.33 27.18
C ASP A 45 -12.60 -24.16 27.04
N TYR A 46 -12.88 -23.43 28.13
CA TYR A 46 -13.82 -22.31 28.07
C TYR A 46 -13.28 -21.14 27.25
N MET A 47 -11.95 -20.96 27.17
CA MET A 47 -11.32 -19.98 26.30
C MET A 47 -11.33 -20.42 24.84
N LEU A 48 -11.24 -21.73 24.57
CA LEU A 48 -11.39 -22.27 23.22
C LEU A 48 -12.81 -22.03 22.66
N VAL A 49 -13.84 -22.09 23.50
CA VAL A 49 -15.20 -21.68 23.10
C VAL A 49 -15.22 -20.21 22.67
N GLY A 50 -14.62 -19.32 23.47
CA GLY A 50 -14.46 -17.91 23.12
C GLY A 50 -13.66 -17.71 21.82
N ALA A 51 -12.57 -18.46 21.64
CA ALA A 51 -11.76 -18.43 20.43
C ALA A 51 -12.58 -18.83 19.19
N GLY A 52 -13.45 -19.83 19.30
CA GLY A 52 -14.38 -20.25 18.25
C GLY A 52 -15.34 -19.13 17.85
N VAL A 53 -15.94 -18.45 18.82
CA VAL A 53 -16.84 -17.30 18.56
C VAL A 53 -16.10 -16.18 17.83
N PHE A 54 -14.90 -15.81 18.30
CA PHE A 54 -14.10 -14.78 17.64
C PHE A 54 -13.59 -15.21 16.26
N ALA A 55 -13.33 -16.50 16.04
CA ALA A 55 -12.97 -17.03 14.73
C ALA A 55 -14.13 -16.90 13.74
N VAL A 56 -15.38 -17.14 14.16
CA VAL A 56 -16.57 -16.92 13.32
C VAL A 56 -16.67 -15.45 12.92
N PHE A 57 -16.49 -14.52 13.86
CA PHE A 57 -16.47 -13.09 13.54
C PHE A 57 -15.31 -12.71 12.61
N ALA A 58 -14.14 -13.32 12.77
CA ALA A 58 -13.01 -13.13 11.87
C ALA A 58 -13.36 -13.59 10.44
N VAL A 59 -13.99 -14.75 10.28
CA VAL A 59 -14.44 -15.24 8.96
C VAL A 59 -15.47 -14.29 8.35
N LEU A 60 -16.45 -13.82 9.12
CA LEU A 60 -17.43 -12.84 8.63
C LEU A 60 -16.75 -11.53 8.21
N GLY A 61 -15.80 -11.05 8.99
CA GLY A 61 -14.97 -9.87 8.68
C GLY A 61 -14.12 -10.08 7.42
N LEU A 62 -13.55 -11.27 7.24
CA LEU A 62 -12.80 -11.64 6.05
C LEU A 62 -13.68 -11.70 4.81
N VAL A 63 -14.87 -12.30 4.90
CA VAL A 63 -15.84 -12.35 3.80
C VAL A 63 -16.27 -10.93 3.41
N HIS A 64 -16.52 -10.06 4.39
CA HIS A 64 -16.82 -8.65 4.14
C HIS A 64 -15.64 -7.95 3.45
N LEU A 65 -14.40 -8.21 3.90
CA LEU A 65 -13.19 -7.65 3.33
C LEU A 65 -12.99 -8.10 1.87
N ILE A 66 -13.18 -9.39 1.57
CA ILE A 66 -13.04 -9.95 0.21
C ILE A 66 -14.13 -9.41 -0.72
N ARG A 67 -15.38 -9.31 -0.26
CA ARG A 67 -16.49 -8.80 -1.08
C ARG A 67 -16.40 -7.31 -1.37
N ASN A 68 -15.92 -6.53 -0.41
CA ASN A 68 -15.74 -5.08 -0.55
C ASN A 68 -14.28 -4.69 -0.81
N TYR A 69 -13.49 -5.63 -1.32
CA TYR A 69 -12.06 -5.46 -1.47
C TYR A 69 -11.75 -4.40 -2.53
N PRO A 70 -10.95 -3.36 -2.22
CA PRO A 70 -10.42 -2.48 -3.26
C PRO A 70 -9.52 -3.29 -4.19
N ARG A 71 -9.31 -2.86 -5.43
CA ARG A 71 -8.63 -3.69 -6.44
C ARG A 71 -7.19 -4.11 -6.06
N GLY A 72 -6.57 -3.47 -5.07
CA GLY A 72 -5.26 -3.84 -4.53
C GLY A 72 -4.15 -3.73 -5.58
N ILE A 73 -4.33 -2.87 -6.58
CA ILE A 73 -3.39 -2.68 -7.68
C ILE A 73 -2.28 -1.78 -7.16
N ASN A 74 -1.27 -2.42 -6.59
CA ASN A 74 -0.09 -1.75 -6.06
C ASN A 74 1.04 -1.83 -7.08
N ALA A 75 1.81 -0.73 -7.19
CA ALA A 75 3.04 -0.76 -7.95
C ALA A 75 4.03 -1.74 -7.31
N ALA A 76 4.66 -2.57 -8.15
CA ALA A 76 5.80 -3.39 -7.77
C ALA A 76 7.02 -2.49 -7.56
N GLN A 77 7.80 -2.77 -6.53
CA GLN A 77 9.05 -2.06 -6.28
C GLN A 77 10.16 -2.77 -7.06
N GLU A 78 10.63 -2.16 -8.15
CA GLU A 78 11.78 -2.66 -8.92
C GLU A 78 13.10 -2.00 -8.49
N GLU A 79 13.04 -0.74 -8.04
CA GLU A 79 14.21 0.00 -7.54
C GLU A 79 14.05 0.36 -6.05
N PHE A 80 15.06 0.01 -5.25
CA PHE A 80 15.20 0.47 -3.86
C PHE A 80 16.08 1.73 -3.84
N ARG A 81 15.59 2.83 -3.26
CA ARG A 81 16.31 4.09 -3.16
C ARG A 81 16.44 4.57 -1.71
N ASP A 82 17.49 5.35 -1.47
CA ASP A 82 17.76 5.88 -0.14
C ASP A 82 16.65 6.80 0.37
N GLY A 83 16.14 6.46 1.54
CA GLY A 83 15.05 7.13 2.24
C GLY A 83 13.65 6.87 1.65
N ASP A 84 13.45 5.79 0.89
CA ASP A 84 12.11 5.24 0.66
C ASP A 84 11.46 4.75 1.96
N TYR A 85 12.29 4.32 2.91
CA TYR A 85 11.90 3.83 4.23
C TYR A 85 12.63 4.64 5.32
N PRO A 86 11.92 5.20 6.32
CA PRO A 86 12.55 5.55 7.59
C PRO A 86 12.96 4.25 8.28
N THR A 87 14.02 4.27 9.07
CA THR A 87 14.60 3.09 9.74
C THR A 87 13.55 2.26 10.49
N ILE A 88 12.59 2.94 11.13
CA ILE A 88 11.47 2.31 11.86
C ILE A 88 10.53 1.53 10.93
N ALA A 89 10.34 1.93 9.66
CA ALA A 89 9.45 1.24 8.73
C ALA A 89 9.98 -0.13 8.28
N TYR A 90 11.28 -0.41 8.41
CA TYR A 90 11.84 -1.75 8.20
C TYR A 90 11.48 -2.71 9.33
N ILE A 91 11.25 -2.19 10.54
CA ILE A 91 11.10 -2.99 11.76
C ILE A 91 9.63 -3.05 12.18
N ALA A 92 8.87 -1.96 12.00
CA ALA A 92 7.50 -1.79 12.50
C ALA A 92 6.52 -2.92 12.10
N PRO A 93 6.51 -3.46 10.87
CA PRO A 93 5.64 -4.58 10.52
C PRO A 93 6.02 -5.88 11.24
N PHE A 94 7.28 -6.01 11.64
CA PHE A 94 7.80 -7.19 12.32
C PHE A 94 7.68 -7.11 13.83
N ILE A 95 7.53 -5.93 14.45
CA ILE A 95 7.42 -5.79 15.92
C ILE A 95 6.36 -6.73 16.53
N PRO A 96 5.12 -6.83 15.99
CA PRO A 96 4.09 -7.69 16.58
C PRO A 96 4.39 -9.19 16.44
N ILE A 97 5.18 -9.57 15.42
CA ILE A 97 5.52 -10.96 15.07
C ILE A 97 6.83 -11.41 15.75
N ALA A 98 7.82 -10.52 15.76
CA ALA A 98 9.16 -10.76 16.29
C ALA A 98 9.19 -10.73 17.82
N ALA A 99 8.37 -9.89 18.48
CA ALA A 99 8.34 -9.85 19.94
C ALA A 99 8.02 -11.22 20.57
N PRO A 100 6.98 -11.96 20.14
CA PRO A 100 6.75 -13.34 20.60
C PRO A 100 7.91 -14.30 20.31
N LEU A 101 8.57 -14.17 19.13
CA LEU A 101 9.66 -15.05 18.72
C LEU A 101 10.97 -14.79 19.48
N VAL A 102 11.22 -13.55 19.90
CA VAL A 102 12.39 -13.17 20.72
C VAL A 102 12.14 -13.49 22.18
N MET A 103 10.90 -13.34 22.66
CA MET A 103 10.55 -13.63 24.05
C MET A 103 10.53 -15.13 24.36
N ALA A 104 10.17 -16.00 23.40
CA ALA A 104 10.12 -17.45 23.60
C ALA A 104 11.45 -18.11 24.02
N PRO A 105 12.61 -17.84 23.39
CA PRO A 105 13.90 -18.36 23.85
C PRO A 105 14.37 -17.69 25.15
N LEU A 106 14.04 -16.41 25.38
CA LEU A 106 14.37 -15.70 26.63
C LEU A 106 13.59 -16.25 27.82
N SER A 107 12.31 -16.60 27.63
CA SER A 107 11.52 -17.30 28.65
C SER A 107 12.02 -18.72 28.86
N ALA A 108 12.36 -19.46 27.79
CA ALA A 108 12.94 -20.81 27.91
C ALA A 108 14.31 -20.82 28.60
N ALA A 109 15.08 -19.71 28.51
CA ALA A 109 16.33 -19.52 29.22
C ALA A 109 16.15 -19.00 30.66
N GLY A 110 14.91 -18.80 31.13
CA GLY A 110 14.61 -18.29 32.48
C GLY A 110 15.00 -16.82 32.68
N LEU A 111 15.28 -16.07 31.61
CA LEU A 111 15.70 -14.67 31.66
C LEU A 111 14.52 -13.69 31.70
N VAL A 112 13.30 -14.19 31.55
CA VAL A 112 12.06 -13.43 31.69
C VAL A 112 11.31 -14.00 32.88
N PRO A 113 10.86 -13.17 33.85
CA PRO A 113 10.07 -13.67 34.97
C PRO A 113 8.80 -14.35 34.45
N GLU A 114 8.59 -15.60 34.86
CA GLU A 114 7.34 -16.34 34.60
C GLU A 114 6.22 -15.69 35.41
N VAL A 115 5.53 -14.73 34.79
CA VAL A 115 4.31 -14.18 35.35
C VAL A 115 3.18 -15.14 35.03
N GLU A 116 2.82 -16.00 35.99
CA GLU A 116 1.64 -16.85 35.90
C GLU A 116 0.38 -15.97 35.93
N LEU A 117 -0.10 -15.62 34.74
CA LEU A 117 -1.38 -14.94 34.57
C LEU A 117 -2.51 -15.97 34.58
N ALA A 118 -3.57 -15.68 35.34
CA ALA A 118 -4.79 -16.46 35.24
C ALA A 118 -5.25 -16.55 33.76
N PRO A 119 -5.73 -17.70 33.27
CA PRO A 119 -6.00 -17.91 31.84
C PRO A 119 -6.89 -16.84 31.19
N PRO A 120 -7.91 -16.27 31.86
CA PRO A 120 -8.68 -15.16 31.29
C PRO A 120 -7.86 -13.89 31.05
N VAL A 121 -6.97 -13.56 31.98
CA VAL A 121 -6.12 -12.37 31.87
C VAL A 121 -5.07 -12.58 30.76
N ALA A 122 -4.46 -13.77 30.71
CA ALA A 122 -3.52 -14.14 29.65
C ALA A 122 -4.17 -14.11 28.25
N GLY A 123 -5.38 -14.67 28.12
CA GLY A 123 -6.13 -14.68 26.87
C GLY A 123 -6.49 -13.29 26.37
N VAL A 124 -6.97 -12.41 27.26
CA VAL A 124 -7.34 -11.03 26.91
C VAL A 124 -6.13 -10.21 26.50
N LEU A 125 -5.02 -10.28 27.24
CA LEU A 125 -3.80 -9.53 26.92
C LEU A 125 -3.16 -10.01 25.61
N SER A 126 -3.06 -11.33 25.42
CA SER A 126 -2.59 -11.93 24.17
C SER A 126 -3.51 -11.55 23.00
N GLY A 127 -4.83 -11.64 23.20
CA GLY A 127 -5.84 -11.28 22.22
C GLY A 127 -5.74 -9.80 21.81
N ALA A 128 -5.59 -8.90 22.77
CA ALA A 128 -5.39 -7.48 22.53
C ALA A 128 -4.12 -7.21 21.71
N TRP A 129 -3.00 -7.86 22.05
CA TRP A 129 -1.74 -7.71 21.29
C TRP A 129 -1.93 -8.05 19.81
N TRP A 130 -2.53 -9.21 19.51
CA TRP A 130 -2.79 -9.62 18.13
C TRP A 130 -3.88 -8.78 17.46
N ALA A 131 -4.88 -8.31 18.22
CA ALA A 131 -5.94 -7.45 17.71
C ALA A 131 -5.44 -6.08 17.28
N PHE A 132 -4.31 -5.60 17.82
CA PHE A 132 -3.60 -4.44 17.30
C PHE A 132 -2.64 -4.81 16.17
N GLY A 133 -1.88 -5.89 16.33
CA GLY A 133 -0.84 -6.30 15.39
C GLY A 133 -1.37 -6.68 14.00
N LEU A 134 -2.44 -7.48 13.93
CA LEU A 134 -2.96 -8.00 12.66
C LEU A 134 -3.56 -6.90 11.77
N PRO A 135 -4.44 -6.00 12.25
CA PRO A 135 -4.92 -4.90 11.42
C PRO A 135 -3.79 -3.98 10.95
N LEU A 136 -2.82 -3.67 11.83
CA LEU A 136 -1.68 -2.81 11.49
C LEU A 136 -0.78 -3.46 10.44
N GLY A 137 -0.53 -4.77 10.55
CA GLY A 137 0.25 -5.54 9.58
C GLY A 137 -0.43 -5.57 8.21
N LEU A 138 -1.73 -5.90 8.16
CA LEU A 138 -2.51 -5.87 6.93
C LEU A 138 -2.54 -4.49 6.29
N TRP A 139 -2.85 -3.45 7.07
CA TRP A 139 -2.83 -2.08 6.58
C TRP A 139 -1.44 -1.66 6.10
N GLY A 140 -0.39 -2.03 6.83
CA GLY A 140 1.00 -1.75 6.47
C GLY A 140 1.36 -2.37 5.11
N MET A 141 1.04 -3.65 4.92
CA MET A 141 1.30 -4.39 3.68
C MET A 141 0.60 -3.75 2.47
N PHE A 142 -0.67 -3.37 2.61
CA PHE A 142 -1.43 -2.79 1.48
C PHE A 142 -1.18 -1.30 1.25
N SER A 143 -0.69 -0.56 2.26
CA SER A 143 -0.42 0.88 2.14
C SER A 143 1.03 1.21 1.73
N GLN A 144 1.91 0.22 1.67
CA GLN A 144 3.35 0.41 1.51
C GLN A 144 3.71 1.12 0.20
N SER A 145 3.22 0.65 -0.95
CA SER A 145 3.53 1.25 -2.26
C SER A 145 3.09 2.71 -2.35
N PHE A 146 1.92 3.07 -1.78
CA PHE A 146 1.44 4.46 -1.75
C PHE A 146 2.29 5.35 -0.85
N ARG A 147 2.69 4.85 0.31
CA ARG A 147 3.55 5.58 1.25
C ARG A 147 4.92 5.87 0.63
N ILE A 148 5.50 4.91 -0.07
CA ILE A 148 6.78 5.07 -0.78
C ILE A 148 6.60 6.07 -1.93
N GLY A 149 5.59 5.88 -2.78
CA GLY A 149 5.29 6.81 -3.88
C GLY A 149 5.09 8.25 -3.40
N ARG A 150 4.37 8.43 -2.29
CA ARG A 150 4.17 9.74 -1.65
C ARG A 150 5.48 10.38 -1.19
N ARG A 151 6.37 9.62 -0.54
CA ARG A 151 7.67 10.13 -0.10
C ARG A 151 8.54 10.54 -1.29
N ARG A 152 8.53 9.74 -2.36
CA ARG A 152 9.23 10.07 -3.61
C ARG A 152 8.69 11.34 -4.24
N ILE A 153 7.37 11.52 -4.30
CA ILE A 153 6.74 12.76 -4.79
C ILE A 153 7.21 13.97 -3.96
N THR A 154 7.13 13.91 -2.63
CA THR A 154 7.59 15.01 -1.76
C THR A 154 9.06 15.35 -2.04
N LYS A 155 9.96 14.35 -2.07
CA LYS A 155 11.38 14.57 -2.38
C LYS A 155 11.62 15.18 -3.78
N ILE A 156 10.83 14.79 -4.78
CA ILE A 156 10.93 15.34 -6.14
C ILE A 156 10.53 16.83 -6.15
N LEU A 157 9.49 17.19 -5.40
CA LEU A 157 8.97 18.55 -5.32
C LEU A 157 9.85 19.48 -4.48
N GLU A 158 10.57 18.94 -3.49
CA GLU A 158 11.54 19.68 -2.66
C GLU A 158 12.77 20.16 -3.45
N LYS A 159 13.23 19.40 -4.46
CA LYS A 159 14.50 19.62 -5.17
C LYS A 159 14.49 20.62 -6.34
N ASP A 160 13.37 21.30 -6.57
CA ASP A 160 13.06 22.32 -7.60
C ASP A 160 11.80 21.89 -8.40
N PRO A 161 10.65 22.54 -8.17
CA PRO A 161 9.37 22.18 -8.78
C PRO A 161 9.21 22.63 -10.25
N LEU A 162 10.17 23.37 -10.82
CA LEU A 162 10.11 23.84 -12.22
C LEU A 162 11.12 23.14 -13.14
N ASP A 163 12.06 22.40 -12.59
CA ASP A 163 13.08 21.69 -13.35
C ASP A 163 12.47 20.67 -14.35
N GLY A 164 12.77 20.85 -15.64
CA GLY A 164 12.27 20.05 -16.76
C GLY A 164 10.84 20.38 -17.23
N VAL A 165 10.17 21.38 -16.63
CA VAL A 165 8.79 21.74 -16.96
C VAL A 165 8.76 22.68 -18.18
N THR A 166 8.26 22.20 -19.32
CA THR A 166 8.05 23.00 -20.54
C THR A 166 6.56 23.18 -20.84
N LYS A 167 6.19 24.21 -21.61
CA LYS A 167 4.77 24.44 -22.00
C LYS A 167 4.16 23.23 -22.73
N ALA A 168 4.92 22.60 -23.63
CA ALA A 168 4.47 21.41 -24.36
C ALA A 168 4.23 20.22 -23.40
N ARG A 169 5.15 19.99 -22.45
CA ARG A 169 4.99 18.95 -21.41
C ARG A 169 3.81 19.22 -20.49
N LEU A 170 3.57 20.48 -20.12
CA LEU A 170 2.41 20.87 -19.31
C LEU A 170 1.09 20.63 -20.04
N GLN A 171 0.99 21.01 -21.32
CA GLN A 171 -0.22 20.75 -22.12
C GLN A 171 -0.50 19.25 -22.26
N LEU A 172 0.55 18.46 -22.49
CA LEU A 172 0.39 17.00 -22.59
C LEU A 172 0.05 16.36 -21.23
N ALA A 173 0.63 16.86 -20.14
CA ALA A 173 0.31 16.42 -18.78
C ALA A 173 -1.13 16.79 -18.37
N ASP A 174 -1.65 17.92 -18.85
CA ASP A 174 -3.03 18.36 -18.63
C ASP A 174 -4.01 17.46 -19.41
N ALA A 175 -3.74 17.24 -20.70
CA ALA A 175 -4.53 16.36 -21.58
C ALA A 175 -4.60 14.91 -21.09
N HIS A 176 -3.56 14.42 -20.43
CA HIS A 176 -3.47 13.06 -19.88
C HIS A 176 -3.34 13.03 -18.35
N SER A 177 -3.86 14.04 -17.67
CA SER A 177 -3.83 14.20 -16.21
C SER A 177 -4.43 12.99 -15.49
N ASN A 178 -5.49 12.40 -16.05
CA ASN A 178 -6.11 11.17 -15.57
C ASN A 178 -5.13 9.98 -15.48
N ILE A 179 -4.30 9.77 -16.50
CA ILE A 179 -3.33 8.65 -16.55
C ILE A 179 -2.22 8.87 -15.52
N LEU A 180 -1.68 10.09 -15.45
CA LEU A 180 -0.62 10.44 -14.49
C LEU A 180 -1.13 10.35 -13.05
N THR A 181 -2.36 10.80 -12.80
CA THR A 181 -3.02 10.70 -11.50
C THR A 181 -3.28 9.26 -11.11
N ALA A 182 -3.69 8.41 -12.05
CA ALA A 182 -3.85 6.97 -11.81
C ALA A 182 -2.52 6.30 -11.43
N LEU A 183 -1.41 6.64 -12.10
CA LEU A 183 -0.07 6.14 -11.76
C LEU A 183 0.40 6.59 -10.36
N ILE A 184 0.13 7.83 -9.98
CA ILE A 184 0.39 8.32 -8.62
C ILE A 184 -0.49 7.59 -7.60
N ALA A 185 -1.76 7.35 -7.94
CA ALA A 185 -2.71 6.65 -7.09
C ALA A 185 -2.40 5.16 -6.93
N THR A 186 -1.56 4.55 -7.78
CA THR A 186 -1.04 3.18 -7.62
C THR A 186 0.33 3.14 -6.93
N GLY A 187 0.96 4.30 -6.71
CA GLY A 187 2.30 4.41 -6.15
C GLY A 187 3.43 4.14 -7.16
N ALA A 188 3.13 4.15 -8.47
CA ALA A 188 4.07 3.85 -9.55
C ALA A 188 4.98 5.05 -9.88
N VAL A 189 5.76 5.50 -8.89
CA VAL A 189 6.62 6.69 -8.97
C VAL A 189 8.09 6.30 -8.96
N GLN A 190 8.84 6.79 -9.96
CA GLN A 190 10.30 6.79 -10.01
C GLN A 190 10.93 5.42 -9.68
N GLY A 191 10.65 4.40 -10.49
CA GLY A 191 11.20 3.04 -10.34
C GLY A 191 10.26 2.06 -9.60
N ASN A 192 9.14 2.54 -9.07
CA ASN A 192 8.00 1.67 -8.78
C ASN A 192 7.15 1.53 -10.05
N THR A 193 6.89 0.31 -10.47
CA THR A 193 6.27 0.01 -11.76
C THR A 193 4.91 -0.65 -11.62
N ILE A 194 4.05 -0.43 -12.62
CA ILE A 194 2.78 -1.14 -12.78
C ILE A 194 2.66 -1.64 -14.22
N ASN A 195 2.03 -2.80 -14.39
CA ASN A 195 1.75 -3.33 -15.72
C ASN A 195 0.61 -2.56 -16.40
N SER A 196 0.72 -2.34 -17.72
CA SER A 196 -0.31 -1.72 -18.56
C SER A 196 -1.70 -2.37 -18.43
N THR A 197 -1.77 -3.71 -18.35
CA THR A 197 -3.02 -4.44 -18.12
C THR A 197 -3.65 -4.10 -16.76
N ALA A 198 -2.83 -3.93 -15.73
CA ALA A 198 -3.31 -3.55 -14.41
C ALA A 198 -3.78 -2.09 -14.40
N LEU A 199 -3.07 -1.20 -15.09
CA LEU A 199 -3.47 0.20 -15.25
C LEU A 199 -4.78 0.35 -16.04
N SER A 200 -4.93 -0.37 -17.17
CA SER A 200 -6.17 -0.43 -17.96
C SER A 200 -7.35 -0.90 -17.10
N LYS A 201 -7.19 -2.01 -16.36
CA LYS A 201 -8.21 -2.49 -15.42
C LYS A 201 -8.52 -1.46 -14.35
N PHE A 202 -7.50 -0.81 -13.78
CA PHE A 202 -7.64 0.20 -12.73
C PHE A 202 -8.46 1.39 -13.20
N MET A 203 -8.14 1.92 -14.38
CA MET A 203 -8.79 3.06 -15.01
C MET A 203 -10.15 2.72 -15.66
N LYS A 204 -10.41 1.43 -15.94
CA LYS A 204 -11.56 0.95 -16.73
C LYS A 204 -11.56 1.50 -18.16
N VAL A 205 -10.40 1.46 -18.81
CA VAL A 205 -10.18 1.92 -20.19
C VAL A 205 -9.54 0.78 -20.99
N ASP A 206 -9.82 0.71 -22.29
CA ASP A 206 -9.23 -0.30 -23.18
C ASP A 206 -7.71 -0.18 -23.25
N LEU A 207 -7.04 -1.33 -23.43
CA LEU A 207 -5.59 -1.43 -23.36
C LEU A 207 -4.90 -0.75 -24.56
N ASP A 208 -5.43 -0.94 -25.77
CA ASP A 208 -4.81 -0.44 -27.00
C ASP A 208 -4.73 1.10 -27.05
N PRO A 209 -5.83 1.86 -26.85
CA PRO A 209 -5.73 3.33 -26.81
C PRO A 209 -4.91 3.85 -25.63
N LEU A 210 -4.92 3.13 -24.50
CA LEU A 210 -4.08 3.47 -23.35
C LEU A 210 -2.58 3.38 -23.72
N CYS A 211 -2.18 2.36 -24.47
CA CYS A 211 -0.79 2.19 -24.90
C CYS A 211 -0.32 3.30 -25.84
N GLU A 212 -1.18 3.81 -26.73
CA GLU A 212 -0.86 4.98 -27.56
C GLU A 212 -0.61 6.24 -26.73
N HIS A 213 -1.48 6.51 -25.74
CA HIS A 213 -1.30 7.63 -24.82
C HIS A 213 -0.05 7.50 -23.96
N LEU A 214 0.27 6.28 -23.50
CA LEU A 214 1.49 6.01 -22.76
C LEU A 214 2.74 6.25 -23.59
N ASP A 215 2.73 5.88 -24.88
CA ASP A 215 3.84 6.14 -25.80
C ASP A 215 4.03 7.64 -26.04
N ALA A 216 2.94 8.42 -26.19
CA ALA A 216 3.02 9.87 -26.28
C ALA A 216 3.62 10.50 -25.01
N LEU A 217 3.19 10.06 -23.83
CA LEU A 217 3.74 10.50 -22.55
C LEU A 217 5.21 10.10 -22.37
N ALA A 218 5.62 8.94 -22.88
CA ALA A 218 7.00 8.46 -22.81
C ALA A 218 7.93 9.29 -23.70
N LYS A 219 7.50 9.63 -24.92
CA LYS A 219 8.25 10.53 -25.81
C LYS A 219 8.51 11.90 -25.18
N ALA A 220 7.59 12.38 -24.33
CA ALA A 220 7.72 13.63 -23.62
C ALA A 220 8.50 13.54 -22.29
N ASP A 221 9.00 12.36 -21.93
CA ASP A 221 9.69 12.07 -20.65
C ASP A 221 8.80 12.29 -19.41
N LEU A 222 7.49 12.10 -19.53
CA LEU A 222 6.54 12.18 -18.40
C LEU A 222 6.36 10.82 -17.71
N VAL A 223 6.54 9.73 -18.45
CA VAL A 223 6.54 8.35 -17.95
C VAL A 223 7.70 7.59 -18.55
N LYS A 224 8.23 6.60 -17.82
CA LYS A 224 9.19 5.63 -18.33
C LYS A 224 8.46 4.33 -18.60
N LEU A 225 8.60 3.83 -19.84
CA LEU A 225 8.07 2.54 -20.28
C LEU A 225 9.21 1.55 -20.40
N SER A 226 9.08 0.41 -19.75
CA SER A 226 9.96 -0.73 -19.98
C SER A 226 9.16 -1.85 -20.66
N ARG A 227 9.67 -2.24 -21.83
CA ARG A 227 9.06 -3.25 -22.71
C ARG A 227 9.91 -4.52 -22.61
N MET A 228 9.80 -5.24 -21.49
CA MET A 228 10.63 -6.42 -21.26
C MET A 228 10.15 -7.64 -22.08
N GLY A 229 11.09 -8.26 -22.81
CA GLY A 229 10.95 -9.58 -23.45
C GLY A 229 10.84 -9.59 -24.99
N LEU A 230 11.17 -10.72 -25.61
CA LEU A 230 11.17 -11.01 -27.06
C LEU A 230 9.78 -10.95 -27.74
N ARG A 231 8.70 -10.77 -26.97
CA ARG A 231 7.35 -10.51 -27.47
C ARG A 231 6.85 -9.22 -26.81
N THR A 232 6.99 -8.13 -27.56
CA THR A 232 6.63 -6.72 -27.28
C THR A 232 5.13 -6.52 -27.03
N ALA A 233 4.44 -7.44 -26.37
CA ALA A 233 3.00 -7.38 -26.16
C ALA A 233 2.66 -6.19 -25.25
N PRO A 234 1.78 -5.27 -25.69
CA PRO A 234 1.33 -4.11 -24.92
C PRO A 234 0.92 -4.46 -23.50
N ALA A 235 0.32 -5.63 -23.28
CA ALA A 235 -0.15 -6.15 -21.99
C ALA A 235 0.94 -6.33 -20.90
N LYS A 236 2.21 -6.43 -21.28
CA LYS A 236 3.34 -6.69 -20.36
C LYS A 236 4.23 -5.48 -20.10
N TRP A 237 3.89 -4.31 -20.66
CA TRP A 237 4.69 -3.11 -20.46
C TRP A 237 4.64 -2.67 -19.00
N THR A 238 5.80 -2.40 -18.41
CA THR A 238 5.90 -1.84 -17.07
C THR A 238 6.07 -0.32 -17.17
N ILE A 239 5.33 0.40 -16.33
CA ILE A 239 5.13 1.85 -16.43
C ILE A 239 5.47 2.49 -15.09
N THR A 240 6.23 3.59 -15.10
CA THR A 240 6.49 4.41 -13.92
C THR A 240 6.47 5.90 -14.27
N ILE A 241 5.95 6.76 -13.39
CA ILE A 241 5.99 8.22 -13.61
C ILE A 241 7.40 8.76 -13.33
N THR A 242 7.89 9.65 -14.20
CA THR A 242 9.20 10.30 -14.03
C THR A 242 9.09 11.48 -13.05
N PRO A 243 10.22 11.99 -12.52
CA PRO A 243 10.22 13.25 -11.75
C PRO A 243 9.60 14.41 -12.52
N THR A 244 9.90 14.53 -13.81
CA THR A 244 9.33 15.53 -14.71
C THR A 244 7.81 15.41 -14.81
N GLY A 245 7.28 14.19 -14.94
CA GLY A 245 5.83 13.91 -14.95
C GLY A 245 5.13 14.34 -13.67
N VAL A 246 5.73 14.05 -12.50
CA VAL A 246 5.21 14.46 -11.19
C VAL A 246 5.18 15.99 -11.08
N ARG A 247 6.26 16.68 -11.46
CA ARG A 247 6.34 18.15 -11.44
C ARG A 247 5.32 18.78 -12.36
N CYS A 248 5.18 18.29 -13.60
CA CYS A 248 4.20 18.81 -14.55
C CYS A 248 2.77 18.67 -14.01
N LEU A 249 2.41 17.50 -13.47
CA LEU A 249 1.08 17.28 -12.89
C LEU A 249 0.82 18.17 -11.67
N TYR A 250 1.84 18.41 -10.84
CA TYR A 250 1.75 19.33 -9.70
C TYR A 250 1.49 20.78 -10.15
N GLN A 251 2.11 21.22 -11.25
CA GLN A 251 1.87 22.56 -11.79
C GLN A 251 0.50 22.68 -12.47
N VAL A 252 0.00 21.60 -13.10
CA VAL A 252 -1.35 21.56 -13.68
C VAL A 252 -2.40 21.79 -12.60
N GLY A 253 -2.36 21.07 -11.47
CA GLY A 253 -3.34 21.27 -10.41
C GLY A 253 -3.11 22.51 -9.53
N ARG A 254 -2.10 23.34 -9.85
CA ARG A 254 -1.90 24.69 -9.27
C ARG A 254 -2.61 25.79 -10.07
N ARG A 255 -2.97 25.52 -11.34
CA ARG A 255 -3.75 26.44 -12.18
C ARG A 255 -5.23 26.37 -11.82
#